data_AF-X0X921-F1
#
_entry.id   AF-X0X921-F1
#
_cell.length_a   1.000
_cell.length_b   1.000
_cell.length_c   1.000
_cell.angle_alpha   90.00
_cell.angle_beta   90.00
_cell.angle_gamma   90.00
#
_symmetry.space_group_name_H-M   'P 1'
#
loop_
_entity.id
_entity.type
_entity.pdbx_description
1 polymer ?
#
loop_
_entity_poly.entity_id
_entity_poly.type
_entity_poly.pdbx_seq_one_letter_code
_entity_poly.pdbx_strand_id
1 'polypeptide(L)' 'PFLPFSSQKLHEMLGFEGRVEEYGWKPGVPEPGQKLLSPEPLFLKLDEEIVEAETSRLGTGQ' A
#
# COMPACT_ATOMS: atom_id res chain seq x y z
N PRO A 1 -10.36 -5.00 -6.52
CA PRO A 1 -9.49 -4.18 -5.63
C PRO A 1 -9.08 -4.97 -4.37
N PHE A 2 -7.77 -5.04 -4.07
CA PHE A 2 -7.24 -5.89 -2.98
C PHE A 2 -6.48 -5.14 -1.88
N LEU A 3 -5.88 -3.97 -2.17
CA LEU A 3 -5.01 -3.23 -1.24
C LEU A 3 -5.38 -1.73 -1.20
N PRO A 4 -6.60 -1.37 -0.74
CA PRO A 4 -7.11 0.00 -0.86
C PRO A 4 -6.19 1.06 -0.25
N PHE A 5 -5.57 0.77 0.90
CA PHE A 5 -4.71 1.72 1.61
C PHE A 5 -3.35 1.88 0.94
N SER A 6 -2.68 0.79 0.58
CA SER A 6 -1.37 0.85 -0.08
C SER A 6 -1.47 1.42 -1.50
N SER A 7 -2.58 1.16 -2.21
CA SER A 7 -2.86 1.78 -3.51
C SER A 7 -3.08 3.30 -3.38
N GLN A 8 -3.80 3.76 -2.35
CA GLN A 8 -3.96 5.19 -2.08
C GLN A 8 -2.63 5.86 -1.72
N LYS A 9 -1.81 5.23 -0.86
CA LYS A 9 -0.48 5.76 -0.51
C LYS A 9 0.42 5.91 -1.75
N LEU A 10 0.40 4.92 -2.65
CA LEU A 10 1.13 5.00 -3.91
C LEU A 10 0.60 6.13 -4.81
N HIS A 11 -0.73 6.31 -4.89
CA HIS A 11 -1.38 7.37 -5.66
C HIS A 11 -0.88 8.76 -5.24
N GLU A 12 -0.85 9.02 -3.94
CA GLU A 12 -0.33 10.27 -3.36
C GLU A 12 1.17 10.43 -3.60
N MET A 13 1.96 9.36 -3.43
CA MET A 13 3.40 9.38 -3.70
C MET A 13 3.74 9.72 -5.15
N LEU A 14 2.89 9.29 -6.09
CA LEU A 14 3.01 9.64 -7.50
C LEU A 14 2.61 11.10 -7.79
N GLY A 15 2.18 11.86 -6.79
CA GLY A 15 1.79 13.26 -6.93
C GLY A 15 0.36 13.45 -7.44
N PHE A 16 -0.48 12.42 -7.37
CA PHE A 16 -1.90 12.54 -7.69
C PHE A 16 -2.70 12.99 -6.45
N GLU A 17 -3.77 13.73 -6.69
CA GLU A 17 -4.69 14.20 -5.66
C GLU A 17 -5.97 13.35 -5.64
N GLY A 18 -6.80 13.52 -4.60
CA GLY A 18 -8.07 12.82 -4.47
C GLY A 18 -7.92 11.32 -4.13
N ARG A 19 -9.00 10.56 -4.37
CA ARG A 19 -9.05 9.13 -4.04
C ARG A 19 -8.80 8.28 -5.28
N VAL A 20 -7.96 7.25 -5.15
CA VAL A 20 -7.62 6.34 -6.25
C VAL A 20 -8.84 5.65 -6.87
N GLU A 21 -9.90 5.44 -6.10
CA GLU A 21 -11.14 4.82 -6.55
C GLU A 21 -11.99 5.70 -7.48
N GLU A 22 -11.80 7.03 -7.42
CA GLU A 22 -12.46 7.98 -8.33
C GLU A 22 -11.90 7.89 -9.77
N TYR A 23 -10.67 7.40 -9.92
CA TYR A 23 -10.01 7.23 -11.23
C TYR A 23 -10.55 6.02 -12.02
N GLY A 24 -11.23 5.09 -11.34
CA GLY A 24 -11.81 3.90 -11.96
C GLY A 24 -10.76 3.00 -12.64
N TRP A 25 -11.19 2.18 -13.59
CA TRP A 25 -10.32 1.24 -14.30
C TRP A 25 -9.61 1.87 -15.50
N LYS A 26 -8.81 2.91 -15.25
CA LYS A 26 -8.00 3.60 -16.26
C LYS A 26 -6.57 3.77 -15.73
N PRO A 27 -5.52 3.44 -16.51
CA PRO A 27 -4.15 3.71 -16.11
C PRO A 27 -3.91 5.22 -15.94
N GLY A 28 -3.50 5.65 -14.75
CA GLY A 28 -3.04 7.01 -14.50
C GLY A 28 -1.52 7.06 -14.55
N VAL A 29 -0.95 7.53 -15.66
CA VAL A 29 0.50 7.73 -15.81
C VAL A 29 0.84 9.16 -15.39
N PRO A 30 1.86 9.39 -14.54
CA PRO A 30 2.30 10.75 -14.21
C PRO A 30 2.79 11.48 -15.46
N GLU A 31 2.40 12.75 -15.61
CA GLU A 31 2.85 13.58 -16.73
C GLU A 31 4.34 13.94 -16.59
N PRO A 32 5.10 14.10 -17.69
CA PRO A 32 6.50 14.54 -17.62
C PRO A 32 6.66 15.85 -16.84
N GLY A 33 7.57 15.86 -15.87
CA GLY A 33 7.81 17.02 -15.01
C GLY A 33 6.88 17.13 -13.80
N GLN A 34 5.93 16.20 -13.64
CA GLN A 34 5.14 16.07 -12.41
C GLN A 34 6.06 15.85 -11.20
N LYS A 35 5.84 16.64 -10.15
CA LYS A 35 6.58 16.49 -8.90
C LYS A 35 6.05 15.29 -8.15
N LEU A 36 6.93 14.31 -7.95
CA LEU A 36 6.65 13.17 -7.07
C LEU A 36 6.93 13.57 -5.62
N LEU A 37 6.17 13.00 -4.68
CA LEU A 37 6.48 13.13 -3.26
C LEU A 37 7.65 12.23 -2.89
N SER A 38 8.20 12.42 -1.68
CA SER A 38 9.27 11.56 -1.19
C SER A 38 8.78 10.12 -1.08
N PRO A 39 9.51 9.14 -1.65
CA PRO A 39 9.06 7.76 -1.62
C PRO A 39 9.21 7.15 -0.24
N GLU A 40 8.14 6.49 0.22
CA GLU A 40 8.14 5.71 1.45
C GLU A 40 7.85 4.24 1.17
N PRO A 41 8.33 3.31 2.02
CA PRO A 41 7.93 1.91 1.94
C PRO A 41 6.40 1.77 2.01
N LEU A 42 5.84 0.99 1.08
CA LEU A 42 4.42 0.60 1.09
C LEU A 42 4.16 -0.60 2.01
N PHE A 43 5.17 -1.43 2.23
CA PHE A 43 5.10 -2.63 3.04
C PHE A 43 6.37 -2.75 3.88
N LEU A 44 6.18 -3.23 5.11
CA LEU A 44 7.28 -3.71 5.94
C LEU A 44 7.29 -5.24 5.85
N LYS A 45 8.48 -5.81 5.87
CA LYS A 45 8.62 -7.27 5.96
C LYS A 45 8.01 -7.71 7.29
N LEU A 46 7.27 -8.81 7.26
CA LEU A 46 6.76 -9.42 8.47
C LEU A 46 7.89 -10.17 9.18
N ASP A 47 8.12 -9.84 10.45
CA ASP A 47 9.14 -10.48 11.27
C ASP A 47 8.65 -11.83 11.81
N GLU A 48 9.55 -12.81 11.88
CA GLU A 48 9.24 -14.18 12.30
C GLU A 48 8.68 -14.23 13.74
N GLU A 49 9.20 -13.40 14.65
CA GLU A 49 8.69 -13.27 16.02
C GLU A 49 7.20 -12.89 16.06
N ILE A 50 6.78 -11.98 15.17
CA ILE A 50 5.37 -11.55 15.08
C ILE A 50 4.52 -12.72 14.56
N VAL A 51 5.01 -13.47 13.58
CA VAL A 51 4.30 -14.65 13.02
C VAL A 51 4.04 -15.69 14.12
N GLU A 52 5.06 -16.01 14.92
CA GLU A 52 4.95 -17.00 16.00
C GLU A 52 3.98 -16.54 17.10
N ALA A 53 4.06 -15.26 17.50
CA ALA A 53 3.16 -14.68 18.49
C ALA A 53 1.69 -14.71 18.03
N GLU A 54 1.40 -14.29 16.80
CA GLU A 54 0.04 -14.28 16.26
C GLU A 54 -0.51 -15.69 16.03
N THR A 55 0.32 -16.63 15.57
CA THR A 55 -0.08 -18.04 15.40
C THR A 55 -0.45 -18.69 16.74
N SER A 56 0.30 -18.39 17.80
CA SER A 56 0.01 -18.87 19.15
C SER A 56 -1.32 -18.30 19.68
N ARG A 57 -1.61 -17.03 19.39
CA ARG A 57 -2.87 -16.37 19.78
C ARG A 57 -4.11 -16.94 19.07
N LEU A 58 -3.96 -17.35 17.81
CA LEU A 58 -5.05 -17.92 17.02
C LEU A 58 -5.41 -19.37 17.39
N GLY A 59 -4.62 -20.01 18.27
CA GLY A 59 -4.90 -21.37 18.74
C GLY A 59 -4.73 -22.46 17.68
N THR A 60 -4.15 -22.14 16.52
CA THR A 60 -3.85 -23.11 15.44
C THR A 60 -2.55 -23.89 15.67
N GLY A 61 -2.03 -23.86 16.91
CA GLY A 61 -0.85 -24.57 17.35
C GLY A 61 -1.18 -25.71 18.31
N GLN A 62 -1.93 -26.71 17.84
CA GLN A 62 -1.84 -28.11 18.30
C GLN A 62 -1.76 -29.03 17.09
#